data_AF-A0A1C7H820-F1
#
_entry.id   AF-A0A1C7H820-F1
#
_cell.length_a   1.000
_cell.length_b   1.000
_cell.length_c   1.000
_cell.angle_alpha   90.00
_cell.angle_beta   90.00
_cell.angle_gamma   90.00
#
_symmetry.space_group_name_H-M   'P 1'
#
loop_
_entity.id
_entity.type
_entity.pdbx_description
1 polymer ?
#
loop_
_entity_poly.entity_id
_entity_poly.type
_entity_poly.pdbx_seq_one_letter_code
_entity_poly.pdbx_strand_id
1 'polypeptide(L)'
;MKKILFLYIIHLGFALQSIQIQACCLEDNTKTIQFIKDFYANYVFGTKNYVPAVKKHCTAKLQKQLKDKYEFDGEGYAIWNFRTGTLQDGPNDISKVTSVVALGNGLYKVSFIDMGIKGNRTLKIIYVNGTLKFDAIK
;
A
#
# COMPACT_ATOMS: atom_id res chain seq x y z
N MET A 1 -48.39 -19.59 -3.38
CA MET A 1 -48.06 -18.14 -3.39
C MET A 1 -47.04 -17.75 -2.32
N LYS A 2 -47.19 -18.13 -1.03
CA LYS A 2 -46.25 -17.74 0.04
C LYS A 2 -44.79 -18.23 -0.13
N LYS A 3 -44.55 -19.42 -0.70
CA LYS A 3 -43.18 -19.96 -0.89
C LYS A 3 -42.33 -19.18 -1.89
N ILE A 4 -42.95 -18.66 -2.96
CA ILE A 4 -42.25 -17.88 -4.01
C ILE A 4 -41.82 -16.52 -3.46
N LEU A 5 -42.69 -15.88 -2.68
CA LEU A 5 -42.38 -14.60 -2.02
C LEU A 5 -41.20 -14.73 -1.03
N PHE A 6 -41.12 -15.85 -0.30
CA PHE A 6 -40.04 -16.11 0.64
C PHE A 6 -38.67 -16.29 -0.04
N LEU A 7 -38.63 -17.04 -1.15
CA LEU A 7 -37.42 -17.21 -1.96
C LEU A 7 -36.93 -15.89 -2.57
N TYR A 8 -37.87 -15.04 -3.01
CA TYR A 8 -37.54 -13.73 -3.60
C TYR A 8 -36.92 -12.77 -2.56
N ILE A 9 -37.45 -12.76 -1.33
CA ILE A 9 -36.93 -11.93 -0.23
C ILE A 9 -35.51 -12.38 0.16
N ILE A 10 -35.24 -13.69 0.24
CA ILE A 10 -33.89 -14.21 0.53
C ILE A 10 -32.91 -13.77 -0.56
N HIS A 11 -33.29 -13.91 -1.83
CA HIS A 11 -32.43 -13.56 -2.95
C HIS A 11 -32.09 -12.05 -2.98
N LEU A 12 -33.08 -11.19 -2.71
CA LEU A 12 -32.87 -9.74 -2.56
C LEU A 12 -31.95 -9.39 -1.39
N GLY A 13 -32.08 -10.07 -0.25
CA GLY A 13 -31.21 -9.87 0.91
C GLY A 13 -29.74 -10.19 0.63
N PHE A 14 -29.47 -11.31 -0.05
CA PHE A 14 -28.11 -11.69 -0.46
C PHE A 14 -27.51 -10.69 -1.45
N ALA A 15 -28.27 -10.29 -2.48
CA ALA A 15 -27.80 -9.31 -3.46
C ALA A 15 -27.46 -7.97 -2.80
N LEU A 16 -28.29 -7.50 -1.88
CA LEU A 16 -28.05 -6.25 -1.14
C LEU A 16 -26.76 -6.34 -0.30
N GLN A 17 -26.55 -7.44 0.42
CA GLN A 17 -25.34 -7.65 1.22
C GLN A 17 -24.07 -7.67 0.35
N SER A 18 -24.10 -8.35 -0.81
CA SER A 18 -22.97 -8.36 -1.75
C SER A 18 -22.66 -6.97 -2.31
N ILE A 19 -23.68 -6.17 -2.64
CA ILE A 19 -23.51 -4.79 -3.12
C ILE A 19 -22.86 -3.91 -2.03
N GLN A 20 -23.33 -4.02 -0.78
CA GLN A 20 -22.77 -3.26 0.34
C GLN A 20 -21.31 -3.64 0.63
N ILE A 21 -20.97 -4.93 0.58
CA ILE A 21 -19.59 -5.41 0.72
C ILE A 21 -18.72 -4.85 -0.41
N GLN A 22 -19.17 -4.95 -1.67
CA GLN A 22 -18.40 -4.48 -2.82
C GLN A 22 -18.11 -2.97 -2.76
N ALA A 23 -19.10 -2.16 -2.37
CA ALA A 23 -18.94 -0.72 -2.21
C ALA A 23 -17.94 -0.36 -1.09
N CYS A 24 -18.04 -1.02 0.07
CA CYS A 24 -17.10 -0.86 1.18
C CYS A 24 -15.67 -1.24 0.78
N CYS A 25 -15.51 -2.37 0.08
CA CYS A 25 -14.22 -2.83 -0.44
C CYS A 25 -13.59 -1.79 -1.39
N LEU A 26 -14.40 -1.13 -2.23
CA LEU A 26 -13.94 -0.14 -3.18
C LEU A 26 -13.49 1.16 -2.49
N GLU A 27 -14.24 1.61 -1.48
CA GLU A 27 -13.89 2.79 -0.68
C GLU A 27 -12.59 2.57 0.11
N ASP A 28 -12.44 1.41 0.75
CA ASP A 28 -11.23 1.04 1.49
C ASP A 28 -10.00 0.94 0.59
N ASN A 29 -10.16 0.40 -0.62
CA ASN A 29 -9.09 0.36 -1.61
C ASN A 29 -8.70 1.77 -2.05
N THR A 30 -9.65 2.68 -2.24
CA THR A 30 -9.38 4.07 -2.65
C THR A 30 -8.56 4.80 -1.59
N LYS A 31 -8.96 4.71 -0.31
CA LYS A 31 -8.20 5.28 0.82
C LYS A 31 -6.81 4.68 0.92
N THR A 32 -6.68 3.37 0.75
CA THR A 32 -5.38 2.68 0.81
C THR A 32 -4.47 3.07 -0.35
N ILE A 33 -5.00 3.18 -1.56
CA ILE A 33 -4.27 3.64 -2.74
C ILE A 33 -3.75 5.06 -2.53
N GLN A 34 -4.58 5.95 -1.99
CA GLN A 34 -4.15 7.32 -1.72
C GLN A 34 -3.05 7.35 -0.65
N PHE A 35 -3.22 6.59 0.43
CA PHE A 35 -2.19 6.41 1.47
C PHE A 35 -0.84 5.94 0.88
N ILE A 36 -0.85 4.96 -0.03
CA ILE A 36 0.38 4.49 -0.71
C ILE A 36 0.99 5.62 -1.55
N LYS A 37 0.18 6.29 -2.39
CA LYS A 37 0.66 7.39 -3.26
C LYS A 37 1.28 8.53 -2.45
N ASP A 38 0.60 8.95 -1.37
CA ASP A 38 1.08 10.02 -0.50
C ASP A 38 2.38 9.62 0.20
N PHE A 39 2.48 8.38 0.67
CA PHE A 39 3.72 7.91 1.30
C PHE A 39 4.89 7.95 0.31
N TYR A 40 4.68 7.50 -0.93
CA TYR A 40 5.72 7.54 -1.97
C TYR A 40 6.11 8.97 -2.34
N ALA A 41 5.13 9.83 -2.63
CA ALA A 41 5.38 11.21 -3.07
C ALA A 41 6.08 12.04 -2.00
N ASN A 42 5.80 11.79 -0.72
CA ASN A 42 6.36 12.57 0.37
C ASN A 42 7.68 12.03 0.92
N TYR A 43 7.83 10.71 1.02
CA TYR A 43 8.92 10.08 1.81
C TYR A 43 9.82 9.15 1.01
N VAL A 44 9.32 8.46 -0.03
CA VAL A 44 10.15 7.56 -0.85
C VAL A 44 10.88 8.33 -1.94
N PHE A 45 10.16 9.20 -2.65
CA PHE A 45 10.68 10.06 -3.71
C PHE A 45 10.67 11.55 -3.33
N GLY A 46 10.06 11.90 -2.19
CA GLY A 46 10.00 13.26 -1.70
C GLY A 46 11.15 13.61 -0.77
N THR A 47 11.13 14.85 -0.28
CA THR A 47 12.18 15.43 0.57
C THR A 47 11.83 15.40 2.06
N LYS A 48 10.65 14.89 2.46
CA LYS A 48 10.25 14.86 3.87
C LYS A 48 11.05 13.78 4.61
N ASN A 49 11.38 14.06 5.87
CA ASN A 49 12.04 13.08 6.72
C ASN A 49 11.18 11.81 6.87
N TYR A 50 11.69 10.69 6.34
CA TYR A 50 10.98 9.42 6.31
C TYR A 50 11.03 8.67 7.65
N VAL A 51 11.97 8.97 8.55
CA VAL A 51 12.17 8.19 9.78
C VAL A 51 10.91 8.19 10.67
N PRO A 52 10.27 9.34 10.98
CA PRO A 52 9.00 9.35 11.72
C PRO A 52 7.87 8.66 10.94
N ALA A 53 7.87 8.77 9.60
CA ALA A 53 6.86 8.16 8.76
C ALA A 53 6.96 6.63 8.79
N VAL A 54 8.16 6.06 8.76
CA VAL A 54 8.38 4.61 8.92
C VAL A 54 7.93 4.15 10.30
N LYS A 55 8.30 4.86 11.38
CA LYS A 55 7.86 4.53 12.75
C LYS A 55 6.32 4.55 12.88
N LYS A 56 5.65 5.51 12.23
CA LYS A 56 4.19 5.67 12.26
C LYS A 56 3.45 4.67 11.36
N HIS A 57 3.92 4.50 10.13
CA HIS A 57 3.16 3.85 9.06
C HIS A 57 3.65 2.44 8.71
N CYS A 58 4.75 1.96 9.27
CA CYS A 58 5.15 0.55 9.15
C CYS A 58 4.77 -0.22 10.42
N THR A 59 4.49 -1.52 10.29
CA THR A 59 4.36 -2.42 11.44
C THR A 59 5.71 -2.62 12.12
N ALA A 60 5.74 -3.01 13.39
CA ALA A 60 6.99 -3.28 14.11
C ALA A 60 7.85 -4.33 13.38
N LYS A 61 7.20 -5.33 12.79
CA LYS A 61 7.82 -6.34 11.93
C LYS A 61 8.55 -5.71 10.74
N LEU A 62 7.87 -4.89 9.95
CA LEU A 62 8.49 -4.24 8.80
C LEU A 62 9.58 -3.24 9.23
N GLN A 63 9.36 -2.48 10.30
CA GLN A 63 10.37 -1.58 10.86
C GLN A 63 11.65 -2.33 11.20
N LYS A 64 11.54 -3.50 11.85
CA LYS A 64 12.70 -4.35 12.14
C LYS A 64 13.40 -4.79 10.85
N GLN A 65 12.66 -5.29 9.86
CA GLN A 65 13.24 -5.72 8.58
C GLN A 65 13.97 -4.60 7.84
N LEU A 66 13.43 -3.38 7.87
CA LEU A 66 14.07 -2.23 7.25
C LEU A 66 15.29 -1.75 8.03
N LYS A 67 15.27 -1.88 9.36
CA LYS A 67 16.40 -1.52 10.23
C LYS A 67 17.54 -2.52 10.10
N ASP A 68 17.24 -3.82 10.05
CA ASP A 68 18.23 -4.89 9.86
C ASP A 68 18.97 -4.76 8.51
N LYS A 69 18.35 -4.14 7.51
CA LYS A 69 18.92 -3.89 6.18
C LYS A 69 19.55 -2.50 6.03
N TYR A 70 19.52 -1.68 7.06
CA TYR A 70 20.10 -0.35 7.02
C TYR A 70 21.60 -0.47 7.31
N GLU A 71 22.42 -0.21 6.30
CA GLU A 71 23.87 -0.48 6.32
C GLU A 71 24.72 0.74 6.71
N PHE A 72 24.08 1.86 7.05
CA PHE A 72 24.77 3.10 7.39
C PHE A 72 24.75 3.37 8.89
N ASP A 73 25.74 4.14 9.36
CA ASP A 73 25.77 4.57 10.75
C ASP A 73 24.58 5.47 11.10
N GLY A 74 24.11 5.35 12.36
CA GLY A 74 23.04 6.16 12.91
C GLY A 74 21.64 5.52 12.87
N GLU A 75 20.62 6.33 13.17
CA GLU A 75 19.22 5.87 13.11
C GLU A 75 18.67 5.99 11.69
N GLY A 76 18.38 4.86 11.06
CA GLY A 76 17.71 4.84 9.76
C GLY A 76 17.00 3.53 9.45
N TYR A 77 16.40 3.52 8.27
CA TYR A 77 15.67 2.39 7.71
C TYR A 77 16.01 2.30 6.23
N ALA A 78 16.12 1.07 5.70
CA ALA A 78 16.37 0.81 4.29
C ALA A 78 15.20 1.20 3.38
N ILE A 79 14.88 2.50 3.29
CA ILE A 79 13.75 3.05 2.53
C ILE A 79 13.87 2.75 1.03
N TRP A 80 15.09 2.51 0.53
CA TRP A 80 15.38 2.03 -0.82
C TRP A 80 14.74 0.67 -1.14
N ASN A 81 14.26 -0.09 -0.15
CA ASN A 81 13.48 -1.30 -0.43
C ASN A 81 12.11 -1.02 -1.05
N PHE A 82 11.58 0.21 -0.92
CA PHE A 82 10.38 0.65 -1.65
C PHE A 82 10.67 1.03 -3.11
N ARG A 83 11.96 1.16 -3.47
CA ARG A 83 12.46 1.65 -4.76
C ARG A 83 12.90 0.51 -5.68
N THR A 84 13.50 0.83 -6.83
CA THR A 84 14.10 -0.19 -7.71
C THR A 84 15.26 -0.95 -7.05
N GLY A 85 15.81 -0.44 -5.93
CA GLY A 85 16.88 -1.09 -5.17
C GLY A 85 18.15 -0.24 -5.12
N THR A 86 19.31 -0.87 -5.25
CA THR A 86 20.68 -0.34 -5.06
C THR A 86 21.13 0.71 -6.08
N LEU A 87 20.26 1.12 -7.00
CA LEU A 87 20.63 2.14 -7.99
C LEU A 87 20.63 3.50 -7.31
N GLN A 88 21.80 4.11 -7.25
CA GLN A 88 21.99 5.44 -6.70
C GLN A 88 21.63 6.53 -7.73
N ASP A 89 21.86 6.25 -9.02
CA ASP A 89 21.56 7.14 -10.15
C ASP A 89 20.75 6.40 -11.22
N GLY A 90 20.11 7.17 -12.11
CA GLY A 90 19.42 6.65 -13.28
C GLY A 90 19.48 7.62 -14.47
N PRO A 91 18.83 7.29 -15.62
CA PRO A 91 18.93 8.09 -16.83
C PRO A 91 18.42 9.54 -16.72
N ASN A 92 17.63 9.85 -15.70
CA ASN A 92 17.18 11.21 -15.36
C ASN A 92 16.64 11.26 -13.91
N ASP A 93 16.29 12.45 -13.43
CA ASP A 93 15.87 12.64 -12.02
C ASP A 93 14.38 12.36 -11.76
N ILE A 94 13.62 11.87 -12.76
CA ILE A 94 12.17 11.69 -12.61
C ILE A 94 11.89 10.47 -11.74
N SER A 95 11.29 10.71 -10.57
CA SER A 95 10.80 9.65 -9.68
C SER A 95 9.35 9.89 -9.30
N LYS A 96 8.44 8.96 -9.64
CA LYS A 96 7.01 9.07 -9.33
C LYS A 96 6.29 7.73 -9.41
N VAL A 97 5.24 7.58 -8.61
CA VAL A 97 4.27 6.49 -8.77
C VAL A 97 3.50 6.69 -10.07
N THR A 98 3.43 5.63 -10.89
CA THR A 98 2.64 5.62 -12.13
C THR A 98 1.31 4.90 -11.95
N SER A 99 1.24 3.88 -11.09
CA SER A 99 0.00 3.19 -10.77
C SER A 99 0.05 2.47 -9.43
N VAL A 100 -1.13 2.27 -8.82
CA VAL A 100 -1.32 1.38 -7.68
C VAL A 100 -2.53 0.51 -7.98
N VAL A 101 -2.36 -0.80 -7.96
CA VAL A 101 -3.42 -1.77 -8.28
C VAL A 101 -3.63 -2.68 -7.08
N ALA A 102 -4.87 -2.76 -6.60
CA ALA A 102 -5.24 -3.72 -5.57
C ALA A 102 -5.23 -5.14 -6.16
N LEU A 103 -4.55 -6.07 -5.47
CA LEU A 103 -4.45 -7.47 -5.85
C LEU A 103 -5.36 -8.38 -5.00
N GLY A 104 -6.13 -7.80 -4.09
CA GLY A 104 -6.91 -8.51 -3.08
C GLY A 104 -6.09 -8.87 -1.83
N ASN A 105 -6.77 -9.30 -0.77
CA ASN A 105 -6.15 -9.69 0.50
C ASN A 105 -5.17 -8.64 1.07
N GLY A 106 -5.47 -7.35 0.92
CA GLY A 106 -4.60 -6.25 1.38
C GLY A 106 -3.25 -6.14 0.65
N LEU A 107 -3.10 -6.81 -0.50
CA LEU A 107 -1.92 -6.69 -1.34
C LEU A 107 -2.14 -5.64 -2.43
N TYR A 108 -1.13 -4.82 -2.68
CA TYR A 108 -1.16 -3.76 -3.68
C TYR A 108 0.12 -3.78 -4.49
N LYS A 109 0.00 -3.80 -5.82
CA LYS A 109 1.14 -3.58 -6.71
C LYS A 109 1.28 -2.08 -6.96
N VAL A 110 2.39 -1.49 -6.52
CA VAL A 110 2.76 -0.13 -6.88
C VAL A 110 3.77 -0.19 -8.01
N SER A 111 3.46 0.47 -9.13
CA SER A 111 4.40 0.67 -10.24
C SER A 111 4.83 2.12 -10.24
N PHE A 112 6.10 2.35 -10.54
CA PHE A 112 6.71 3.67 -10.46
C PHE A 112 7.84 3.82 -11.49
N ILE A 113 8.22 5.07 -11.69
CA ILE A 113 9.49 5.45 -12.29
C ILE A 113 10.37 5.89 -11.12
N ASP A 114 11.61 5.42 -11.10
CA ASP A 114 12.63 5.74 -10.11
C ASP A 114 13.88 6.17 -10.86
N MET A 115 14.16 7.48 -10.85
CA MET A 115 15.24 8.10 -11.61
C MET A 115 15.24 7.67 -13.09
N GLY A 116 14.08 7.74 -13.73
CA GLY A 116 13.90 7.34 -15.13
C GLY A 116 13.77 5.83 -15.38
N ILE A 117 13.93 4.98 -14.36
CA ILE A 117 13.86 3.52 -14.47
C ILE A 117 12.50 3.02 -14.01
N LYS A 118 11.86 2.16 -14.81
CA LYS A 118 10.58 1.55 -14.41
C LYS A 118 10.81 0.50 -13.33
N GLY A 119 10.09 0.62 -12.22
CA GLY A 119 10.12 -0.30 -11.10
C GLY A 119 8.73 -0.65 -10.61
N ASN A 120 8.66 -1.68 -9.77
CA ASN A 120 7.45 -2.01 -9.03
C ASN A 120 7.75 -2.74 -7.73
N ARG A 121 6.81 -2.64 -6.78
CA ARG A 121 6.79 -3.42 -5.54
C ARG A 121 5.40 -3.95 -5.27
N THR A 122 5.32 -5.09 -4.61
CA THR A 122 4.09 -5.59 -4.01
C THR A 122 4.11 -5.29 -2.52
N LEU A 123 3.14 -4.51 -2.06
CA LEU A 123 3.02 -4.05 -0.69
C LEU A 123 1.88 -4.79 0.00
N LYS A 124 2.12 -5.26 1.22
CA LYS A 124 1.05 -5.72 2.11
C LYS A 124 0.66 -4.57 3.02
N ILE A 125 -0.60 -4.15 2.94
CA ILE A 125 -1.19 -3.16 3.84
C ILE A 125 -2.14 -3.86 4.81
N ILE A 126 -2.07 -3.47 6.08
CA ILE A 126 -2.99 -3.92 7.11
C ILE A 126 -3.59 -2.72 7.85
N TYR A 127 -4.76 -2.92 8.44
CA TYR A 127 -5.40 -1.93 9.30
C TYR A 127 -5.18 -2.33 10.76
N VAL A 128 -4.52 -1.47 11.53
CA VAL A 128 -4.22 -1.71 12.95
C VAL A 128 -4.70 -0.50 13.75
N ASN A 129 -5.63 -0.73 14.67
CA ASN A 129 -6.13 0.29 15.61
C ASN A 129 -6.52 1.60 14.91
N GLY A 130 -7.32 1.53 13.85
CA GLY A 130 -7.78 2.72 13.14
C GLY A 130 -6.82 3.26 12.07
N THR A 131 -5.64 2.66 11.90
CA THR A 131 -4.57 3.21 11.05
C THR A 131 -4.07 2.20 10.02
N LEU A 132 -3.95 2.63 8.76
CA LEU A 132 -3.29 1.84 7.70
C LEU A 132 -1.77 1.77 7.94
N LYS A 133 -1.22 0.57 7.83
CA LYS A 133 0.22 0.31 7.98
C LYS A 133 0.75 -0.62 6.89
N PHE A 134 1.96 -0.34 6.43
CA PHE A 134 2.77 -1.26 5.63
C PHE A 134 3.27 -2.41 6.52
N ASP A 135 2.94 -3.65 6.16
CA ASP A 135 3.39 -4.86 6.87
C ASP A 135 4.53 -5.60 6.15
N ALA A 136 4.57 -5.53 4.82
CA ALA A 136 5.61 -6.18 4.03
C ALA A 136 5.82 -5.48 2.68
N ILE A 137 7.04 -5.63 2.17
CA ILE A 137 7.45 -5.21 0.84
C ILE A 137 8.02 -6.45 0.14
N LYS A 138 7.57 -6.71 -1.09
CA LYS A 138 8.08 -7.77 -1.97
C LYS A 138 8.50 -7.15 -3.29
#